data_AF-A0A4U1HDI8-F1
#
_entry.id   AF-A0A4U1HDI8-F1
#
_cell.length_a   1.000
_cell.length_b   1.000
_cell.length_c   1.000
_cell.angle_alpha   90.00
_cell.angle_beta   90.00
_cell.angle_gamma   90.00
#
_symmetry.space_group_name_H-M   'P 1'
#
loop_
_entity.id
_entity.type
_entity.pdbx_description
1 polymer ?
#
loop_
_entity_poly.entity_id
_entity_poly.type
_entity_poly.pdbx_seq_one_letter_code
_entity_poly.pdbx_strand_id
1 'polypeptide(L)' 'MPMATQEQIARMVRINPIVIVSGSGDTTRSLRYRGKHTMQAVLGFLGCHRGEARALVYSHKTDGQMLWVDVSTGVFCRLS' A
#
# COMPACT_ATOMS: atom_id res chain seq x y z
N MET A 1 1.21 -16.02 5.05
CA MET A 1 1.84 -14.68 5.02
C MET A 1 1.45 -13.95 6.29
N PRO A 2 2.37 -13.30 7.01
CA PRO A 2 1.99 -12.44 8.14
C PRO A 2 1.03 -11.35 7.66
N MET A 3 0.13 -10.89 8.53
CA MET A 3 -0.78 -9.78 8.28
C MET A 3 -0.60 -8.72 9.36
N ALA A 4 -0.57 -7.46 8.96
CA ALA A 4 -0.58 -6.33 9.90
C ALA A 4 -2.01 -6.07 10.40
N THR A 5 -2.15 -5.68 11.66
CA THR A 5 -3.46 -5.25 12.20
C THR A 5 -3.86 -3.90 11.64
N GLN A 6 -5.15 -3.55 11.70
CA GLN A 6 -5.62 -2.25 11.22
C GLN A 6 -4.96 -1.08 11.95
N GLU A 7 -4.68 -1.21 13.25
CA GLU A 7 -4.00 -0.18 14.04
C GLU A 7 -2.55 0.02 13.55
N GLN A 8 -1.86 -1.07 13.22
CA GLN A 8 -0.51 -1.03 12.66
C GLN A 8 -0.52 -0.35 11.28
N ILE A 9 -1.46 -0.73 10.41
CA ILE A 9 -1.59 -0.12 9.07
C ILE A 9 -1.93 1.36 9.21
N ALA A 10 -2.87 1.73 10.07
CA ALA A 10 -3.26 3.11 10.30
C ALA A 10 -2.10 3.96 10.81
N ARG A 11 -1.24 3.41 11.68
CA ARG A 11 -0.01 4.06 12.14
C ARG A 11 0.97 4.25 10.98
N MET A 12 1.23 3.20 10.20
CA MET A 12 2.13 3.26 9.05
C MET A 12 1.65 4.29 8.02
N VAL A 13 0.37 4.28 7.66
CA VAL A 13 -0.23 5.20 6.67
C VAL A 13 0.01 6.66 7.03
N ARG A 14 -0.03 7.01 8.32
CA ARG A 14 0.18 8.39 8.79
C ARG A 14 1.59 8.92 8.57
N ILE A 15 2.61 8.07 8.61
CA ILE A 15 4.02 8.49 8.69
C ILE A 15 4.87 8.00 7.52
N ASN A 16 4.47 6.92 6.86
CA ASN A 16 5.26 6.28 5.82
C ASN A 16 4.78 6.68 4.42
N PRO A 17 5.68 6.62 3.43
CA PRO A 17 5.30 6.74 2.03
C PRO A 17 4.28 5.68 1.64
N ILE A 18 3.32 6.09 0.82
CA ILE A 18 2.31 5.23 0.23
C ILE A 18 2.48 5.28 -1.28
N VAL A 19 2.43 4.12 -1.93
CA VAL A 19 2.40 4.01 -3.38
C VAL A 19 1.10 3.37 -3.82
N ILE A 20 0.53 3.88 -4.89
CA ILE A 20 -0.57 3.26 -5.62
C ILE A 20 0.05 2.42 -6.72
N VAL A 21 -0.33 1.16 -6.78
CA VAL A 21 0.11 0.20 -7.80
C VAL A 21 -1.11 -0.19 -8.60
N SER A 22 -1.03 -0.14 -9.93
CA SER A 22 -2.09 -0.59 -10.83
C SER A 22 -1.54 -1.44 -11.96
N GLY A 23 -2.39 -2.33 -12.49
CA GLY A 23 -2.03 -3.29 -13.54
C GLY A 23 -1.51 -4.63 -13.00
N SER A 24 -1.16 -5.52 -13.92
CA SER A 24 -0.66 -6.88 -13.62
C SER A 24 0.50 -7.26 -14.53
N GLY A 25 1.49 -7.98 -13.99
CA GLY A 25 2.66 -8.44 -14.76
C GLY A 25 3.53 -7.28 -15.25
N ASP A 26 3.96 -7.33 -16.50
CA ASP A 26 4.88 -6.36 -17.12
C ASP A 26 4.31 -4.94 -17.27
N THR A 27 3.00 -4.77 -17.04
CA THR A 27 2.32 -3.47 -17.16
C THR A 27 2.13 -2.77 -15.81
N THR A 28 2.75 -3.28 -14.75
CA THR A 28 2.63 -2.73 -13.40
C THR A 28 3.16 -1.29 -13.35
N ARG A 29 2.28 -0.34 -13.03
CA ARG A 29 2.65 1.05 -12.79
C ARG A 29 2.57 1.36 -11.31
N SER A 30 3.57 2.04 -10.78
CA SER A 30 3.56 2.53 -9.41
C SER A 30 3.69 4.06 -9.38
N LEU A 31 2.89 4.69 -8.54
CA LEU A 31 2.85 6.14 -8.36
C LEU A 31 2.81 6.47 -6.88
N ARG A 32 3.54 7.50 -6.45
CA ARG A 32 3.44 7.98 -5.06
C ARG A 32 2.07 8.59 -4.82
N TYR A 33 1.39 8.15 -3.77
CA TYR A 33 0.15 8.76 -3.30
C TYR A 33 0.47 10.13 -2.66
N ARG A 34 -0.27 11.17 -3.06
CA ARG A 34 -0.08 12.55 -2.59
C ARG A 34 -1.30 13.11 -1.85
N GLY A 35 -2.32 12.29 -1.61
CA GLY A 35 -3.54 12.69 -0.90
C GLY A 35 -3.33 12.72 0.62
N LYS A 36 -4.44 12.71 1.38
CA LYS A 36 -4.38 12.66 2.85
C LYS A 36 -3.90 11.30 3.32
N HIS A 37 -2.92 11.29 4.24
CA HIS A 37 -2.33 10.10 4.85
C HIS A 37 -3.20 9.54 5.98
N THR A 38 -4.43 9.18 5.65
CA THR A 38 -5.37 8.51 6.56
C THR A 38 -5.96 7.28 5.88
N MET A 39 -6.31 6.25 6.67
CA MET A 39 -6.92 5.02 6.15
C MET A 39 -8.15 5.34 5.29
N GLN A 40 -9.03 6.19 5.79
CA GLN A 40 -10.25 6.59 5.10
C GLN A 40 -9.98 7.24 3.74
N ALA A 41 -8.99 8.14 3.65
CA ALA A 41 -8.68 8.82 2.40
C ALA A 41 -8.03 7.87 1.38
N VAL A 42 -7.15 6.98 1.84
CA VAL A 42 -6.49 5.99 0.98
C VAL A 42 -7.50 4.97 0.45
N LEU A 43 -8.34 4.39 1.33
CA LEU A 43 -9.37 3.44 0.92
C LEU A 43 -10.45 4.11 0.06
N GLY A 44 -10.82 5.34 0.37
CA GLY A 44 -11.74 6.14 -0.46
C GLY A 44 -11.19 6.37 -1.86
N PHE A 45 -9.90 6.69 -1.99
CA PHE A 45 -9.22 6.79 -3.27
C PHE A 45 -9.28 5.47 -4.05
N LEU A 46 -9.01 4.33 -3.40
CA LEU A 46 -9.10 3.01 -4.06
C LEU A 46 -10.52 2.67 -4.51
N GLY A 47 -11.54 3.04 -3.71
CA GLY A 47 -12.95 2.83 -4.05
C GLY A 47 -13.36 3.53 -5.35
N CYS A 48 -12.75 4.66 -5.69
CA CYS A 48 -12.99 5.37 -6.95
C CYS A 48 -12.41 4.63 -8.18
N HIS A 49 -11.45 3.72 -8.00
CA HIS A 49 -10.68 3.09 -9.08
C HIS A 49 -11.05 1.62 -9.37
N ARG A 50 -12.27 1.18 -9.01
CA ARG A 50 -12.91 -0.10 -9.41
C ARG A 50 -12.00 -1.36 -9.38
N GLY A 51 -11.10 -1.48 -8.41
CA GLY A 51 -10.38 -2.72 -8.10
C GLY A 51 -9.10 -3.01 -8.88
N GLU A 52 -8.71 -2.15 -9.84
CA GLU A 52 -7.45 -2.33 -10.60
C GLU A 52 -6.23 -1.73 -9.89
N ALA A 53 -6.45 -1.04 -8.75
CA ALA A 53 -5.41 -0.36 -8.00
C ALA A 53 -5.31 -0.88 -6.56
N ARG A 54 -4.08 -0.98 -6.07
CA ARG A 54 -3.73 -1.31 -4.68
C ARG A 54 -2.96 -0.16 -4.07
N ALA A 55 -3.22 0.13 -2.80
CA ALA A 55 -2.38 1.04 -2.03
C ALA A 55 -1.44 0.24 -1.16
N LEU A 56 -0.15 0.49 -1.29
CA LEU A 56 0.90 -0.14 -0.50
C LEU A 56 1.57 0.90 0.37
N VAL A 57 1.62 0.66 1.68
CA VAL A 57 2.37 1.51 2.62
C VAL A 57 3.71 0.87 2.94
N TYR A 58 4.77 1.68 2.93
CA TYR A 58 6.10 1.20 3.30
C TYR A 58 6.10 0.71 4.74
N SER A 59 6.71 -0.46 4.98
CA SER A 59 6.92 -1.00 6.32
C SER A 59 8.37 -0.87 6.74
N HIS A 60 9.26 -1.64 6.12
CA HIS A 60 10.68 -1.68 6.43
C HIS A 60 11.46 -2.37 5.30
N LYS A 61 12.78 -2.45 5.43
CA LYS A 61 13.65 -3.20 4.52
C LYS A 61 14.10 -4.49 5.21
N THR A 62 13.98 -5.64 4.54
CA THR A 62 14.49 -6.94 5.00
C THR A 62 15.23 -7.61 3.84
N ASP A 63 16.39 -8.20 4.12
CA ASP A 63 17.20 -8.94 3.12
C ASP A 63 17.48 -8.13 1.85
N GLY A 64 17.76 -6.84 2.01
CA GLY A 64 18.04 -5.95 0.88
C GLY A 64 16.78 -5.48 0.11
N GLN A 65 15.59 -6.01 0.41
CA GLN A 65 14.35 -5.72 -0.30
C GLN A 65 13.39 -4.87 0.53
N MET A 66 12.68 -3.94 -0.14
CA MET A 66 11.64 -3.14 0.51
C MET A 66 10.39 -3.98 0.71
N LEU A 67 9.90 -4.00 1.95
CA LEU A 67 8.67 -4.66 2.32
C LEU A 67 7.56 -3.63 2.50
N TRP A 68 6.42 -3.94 1.90
CA TRP A 68 5.24 -3.10 1.85
C TRP A 68 4.05 -3.84 2.46
N VAL A 69 3.04 -3.10 2.90
CA VAL A 69 1.79 -3.66 3.39
C VAL A 69 0.67 -3.15 2.51
N ASP A 70 -0.15 -4.07 2.00
CA ASP A 70 -1.39 -3.71 1.33
C ASP A 70 -2.36 -3.09 2.34
N VAL A 71 -2.76 -1.85 2.09
CA VAL A 71 -3.59 -1.09 3.03
C VAL A 71 -4.99 -1.69 3.18
N SER A 72 -5.49 -2.39 2.16
CA SER A 72 -6.84 -2.98 2.17
C SER A 72 -6.86 -4.34 2.85
N THR A 73 -5.82 -5.14 2.66
CA THR A 73 -5.79 -6.54 3.12
C THR A 73 -4.85 -6.78 4.30
N GLY A 74 -3.94 -5.86 4.60
CA GLY A 74 -2.91 -6.01 5.63
C GLY A 74 -1.80 -6.99 5.26
N VAL A 75 -1.82 -7.56 4.05
CA VAL A 75 -0.85 -8.54 3.59
C VAL A 75 0.48 -7.86 3.27
N PHE A 76 1.57 -8.41 3.81
CA PHE A 76 2.91 -7.99 3.44
C PHE A 76 3.25 -8.45 2.02
N CYS A 77 3.85 -7.56 1.24
CA CYS A 77 4.26 -7.85 -0.12
C CYS A 77 5.54 -7.09 -0.50
N ARG A 78 6.18 -7.54 -1.56
CA ARG A 78 7.32 -6.88 -2.18
C ARG A 78 6.86 -6.31 -3.51
N LEU A 79 7.41 -5.16 -3.88
CA LEU A 79 7.29 -4.66 -5.24
C LEU A 79 8.33 -5.42 -6.08
N SER A 80 7.85 -6.33 -6.91
CA SER A 80 8.62 -7.02 -7.95
C SER A 80 8.62 -6.20 -9.23
#